data_AF-A0A9E5YKV5-F1
#
_entry.id   AF-A0A9E5YKV5-F1
#
_cell.length_a   1.000
_cell.length_b   1.000
_cell.length_c   1.000
_cell.angle_alpha   90.00
_cell.angle_beta   90.00
_cell.angle_gamma   90.00
#
_symmetry.space_group_name_H-M   'P 1'
#
loop_
_entity.id
_entity.type
_entity.pdbx_description
1 polymer ?
#
loop_
_entity_poly.entity_id
_entity_poly.type
_entity_poly.pdbx_seq_one_letter_code
_entity_poly.pdbx_strand_id
1 'polypeptide(L)'
;MKKAGIILIVLLAVVFIPFLHSPSIEKHALKHVIITKKIPMPEPEKVSKEVKIAEPVKTPAGTKTKENPLLIEPHKNDAGKQFYAIQVAAYKSLLNAAKRSINFKNLGHNTFYNCETIKGKGNLFKVYIALHKSKKEVEEQALTMQKSGLIEDYMIRAMGETSSTKSSDCELATDIYFLHVSSYKHNKNAAEHVQKLKEHVPQVVTILENVQGEDWLRVYMGEFENENAARKFGAKLKEKGLISYFKPVTIDMIMQPPRQPAARPAQKTASLIQPKKPPPPPEADKPKSMQQPQHDQAKPEELEAKAKGPLVIDDITFRAKNGTKELVLFHANQYFVPSVHFNLEGKNPTIAINIEPPATIKKAGSKIPIDGKWIKQIQIQADADNKTSRIVVHLYAYKNYKVSQSFYRSEKIFAIKVIAE
;
A
#
# COMPACT_ATOMS: atom_id res chain seq x y z
N MET A 1 13.09 29.34 -67.51
CA MET A 1 11.85 28.55 -67.29
C MET A 1 11.27 28.93 -65.94
N LYS A 2 10.15 29.65 -65.95
CA LYS A 2 9.44 30.16 -64.76
C LYS A 2 8.48 29.08 -64.28
N LYS A 3 8.51 28.68 -63.00
CA LYS A 3 7.45 27.88 -62.37
C LYS A 3 6.69 28.75 -61.39
N ALA A 4 5.47 29.08 -61.78
CA ALA A 4 4.48 29.82 -61.03
C ALA A 4 3.90 28.94 -59.91
N GLY A 5 3.63 29.57 -58.76
CA GLY A 5 2.96 28.95 -57.63
C GLY A 5 1.45 28.79 -57.83
N ILE A 6 0.88 27.86 -57.07
CA ILE A 6 -0.55 27.72 -56.87
C ILE A 6 -0.78 27.94 -55.38
N ILE A 7 -1.38 29.08 -55.06
CA ILE A 7 -1.89 29.43 -53.73
C ILE A 7 -3.30 28.83 -53.63
N LEU A 8 -3.50 27.91 -52.70
CA LEU A 8 -4.82 27.37 -52.36
C LEU A 8 -5.47 28.29 -51.32
N ILE A 9 -6.44 29.09 -51.74
CA ILE A 9 -7.30 29.89 -50.87
C ILE A 9 -8.46 29.00 -50.43
N VAL A 10 -8.52 28.67 -49.14
CA VAL A 10 -9.68 28.03 -48.52
C VAL A 10 -10.60 29.13 -48.00
N LEU A 11 -11.72 29.36 -48.70
CA LEU A 11 -12.84 30.16 -48.20
C LEU A 11 -13.55 29.39 -47.07
N LEU A 12 -13.45 29.89 -45.85
CA LEU A 12 -14.30 29.47 -44.73
C LEU A 12 -15.55 30.36 -44.72
N ALA A 13 -16.68 29.77 -45.11
CA ALA A 13 -17.99 30.41 -45.02
C ALA A 13 -18.40 30.53 -43.54
N VAL A 14 -18.46 31.77 -43.06
CA VAL A 14 -19.06 32.12 -41.76
C VAL A 14 -20.58 32.09 -41.95
N VAL A 15 -21.22 31.05 -41.42
CA VAL A 15 -22.68 30.99 -41.34
C VAL A 15 -23.13 31.86 -40.17
N PHE A 16 -23.71 33.00 -40.53
CA PHE A 16 -24.35 33.97 -39.64
C PHE A 16 -25.74 33.43 -39.28
N ILE A 17 -25.95 32.97 -38.05
CA ILE A 17 -27.28 32.56 -37.55
C ILE A 17 -27.91 33.78 -36.86
N PRO A 18 -29.05 34.31 -37.34
CA PRO A 18 -29.70 35.44 -36.70
C PRO A 18 -30.40 35.03 -35.40
N PHE A 19 -30.10 35.83 -34.39
CA PHE A 19 -30.75 35.91 -33.09
C PHE A 19 -32.26 36.15 -33.26
N LEU A 20 -33.10 35.20 -32.84
CA LEU A 20 -34.55 35.37 -32.76
C LEU A 20 -35.04 35.02 -31.36
N HIS A 21 -35.45 36.08 -30.66
CA HIS A 21 -36.57 36.19 -29.71
C HIS A 21 -36.79 35.08 -28.66
N SER A 22 -36.52 35.46 -27.41
CA SER A 22 -37.05 34.81 -26.19
C SER A 22 -38.57 34.84 -26.14
N PRO A 23 -39.24 33.71 -25.85
CA PRO A 23 -40.52 33.72 -25.18
C PRO A 23 -40.32 33.61 -23.67
N SER A 24 -40.90 34.58 -22.97
CA SER A 24 -41.19 34.58 -21.54
C SER A 24 -41.88 33.26 -21.13
N ILE A 25 -41.21 32.44 -20.31
CA ILE A 25 -41.83 31.26 -19.69
C ILE A 25 -42.47 31.68 -18.37
N GLU A 26 -43.80 31.59 -18.35
CA GLU A 26 -44.67 31.75 -17.19
C GLU A 26 -44.25 30.84 -16.03
N LYS A 27 -44.27 31.41 -14.83
CA LYS A 27 -44.14 30.69 -13.57
C LYS A 27 -45.42 29.91 -13.30
N HIS A 28 -45.48 28.65 -13.72
CA HIS A 28 -46.47 27.71 -13.18
C HIS A 28 -46.04 27.24 -11.79
N ALA A 29 -46.76 27.74 -10.78
CA ALA A 29 -46.70 27.27 -9.41
C ALA A 29 -47.27 25.84 -9.31
N LEU A 30 -46.41 24.83 -9.20
CA LEU A 30 -46.80 23.51 -8.72
C LEU A 30 -47.04 23.59 -7.20
N LYS A 31 -48.30 23.65 -6.79
CA LYS A 31 -48.72 23.33 -5.42
C LYS A 31 -48.56 21.83 -5.19
N HIS A 32 -47.46 21.41 -4.60
CA HIS A 32 -47.38 20.08 -3.99
C HIS A 32 -48.24 20.08 -2.72
N VAL A 33 -49.42 19.44 -2.80
CA VAL A 33 -50.23 19.06 -1.64
C VAL A 33 -49.53 17.88 -0.97
N ILE A 34 -48.83 18.14 0.14
CA ILE A 34 -48.31 17.10 1.03
C ILE A 34 -49.48 16.66 1.91
N ILE A 35 -50.09 15.52 1.59
CA ILE A 35 -51.04 14.85 2.49
C ILE A 35 -50.23 14.08 3.53
N THR A 36 -50.00 14.69 4.69
CA THR A 36 -49.48 13.99 5.88
C THR A 36 -50.60 13.14 6.48
N LYS A 37 -50.69 11.88 6.06
CA LYS A 37 -51.50 10.88 6.75
C LYS A 37 -50.77 10.49 8.04
N LYS A 38 -51.23 11.03 9.16
CA LYS A 38 -50.74 10.75 10.51
C LYS A 38 -51.09 9.29 10.85
N ILE A 39 -50.11 8.39 10.77
CA ILE A 39 -50.24 7.02 11.27
C ILE A 39 -50.08 7.09 12.79
N PRO A 40 -51.06 6.65 13.60
CA PRO A 40 -50.89 6.60 15.04
C PRO A 40 -49.84 5.52 15.38
N MET A 41 -48.74 5.93 16.00
CA MET A 41 -47.81 5.00 16.64
C MET A 41 -48.49 4.42 17.89
N PRO A 42 -48.38 3.11 18.14
CA PRO A 42 -48.83 2.53 19.39
C PRO A 42 -47.98 3.04 20.56
N GLU A 43 -48.65 3.37 21.66
CA GLU A 43 -48.06 3.70 22.95
C GLU A 43 -47.10 2.60 23.41
N PRO A 44 -45.92 2.94 23.97
CA PRO A 44 -45.04 1.94 24.55
C PRO A 44 -45.63 1.44 25.88
N GLU A 45 -46.01 0.16 25.92
CA GLU A 45 -46.27 -0.57 27.15
C GLU A 45 -45.03 -0.53 28.06
N LYS A 46 -45.21 0.01 29.27
CA LYS A 46 -44.23 -0.07 30.34
C LYS A 46 -44.13 -1.53 30.81
N VAL A 47 -43.07 -2.22 30.40
CA VAL A 47 -42.64 -3.48 31.03
C VAL A 47 -41.39 -3.20 31.86
N SER A 48 -41.61 -2.95 33.14
CA SER A 48 -40.58 -3.00 34.18
C SER A 48 -40.31 -4.46 34.54
N LYS A 49 -39.17 -4.99 34.11
CA LYS A 49 -38.53 -6.15 34.74
C LYS A 49 -37.05 -5.86 34.93
N GLU A 50 -36.64 -5.81 36.20
CA GLU A 50 -35.24 -5.83 36.62
C GLU A 50 -34.55 -7.08 36.05
N VAL A 51 -33.58 -6.87 35.17
CA VAL A 51 -32.62 -7.90 34.77
C VAL A 51 -31.35 -7.67 35.56
N LYS A 52 -31.03 -8.61 36.45
CA LYS A 52 -29.76 -8.68 37.17
C LYS A 52 -28.61 -8.66 36.16
N ILE A 53 -27.72 -7.68 36.30
CA ILE A 53 -26.48 -7.56 35.53
C ILE A 53 -25.56 -8.71 35.94
N ALA A 54 -25.31 -9.64 35.02
CA ALA A 54 -24.29 -10.66 35.18
C ALA A 54 -22.90 -10.07 34.92
N GLU A 55 -21.92 -10.54 35.70
CA GLU A 55 -20.51 -10.14 35.68
C GLU A 55 -19.83 -10.27 34.30
N PRO A 56 -18.76 -9.50 34.04
CA PRO A 56 -18.08 -9.48 32.75
C PRO A 56 -17.44 -10.84 32.42
N VAL A 57 -17.86 -11.41 31.28
CA VAL A 57 -17.27 -12.61 30.68
C VAL A 57 -15.81 -12.34 30.30
N LYS A 58 -14.89 -13.06 30.94
CA LYS A 58 -13.46 -13.12 30.58
C LYS A 58 -13.31 -13.63 29.15
N THR A 59 -12.71 -12.83 28.27
CA THR A 59 -12.32 -13.23 26.92
C THR A 59 -11.18 -14.26 26.99
N PRO A 60 -11.26 -15.41 26.31
CA PRO A 60 -10.14 -16.34 26.25
C PRO A 60 -9.01 -15.78 25.37
N ALA A 61 -7.79 -15.85 25.89
CA ALA A 61 -6.57 -15.49 25.19
C ALA A 61 -6.31 -16.44 24.02
N GLY A 62 -6.68 -16.01 22.81
CA GLY A 62 -6.48 -16.73 21.56
C GLY A 62 -5.19 -16.31 20.83
N THR A 63 -4.45 -17.31 20.37
CA THR A 63 -3.18 -17.28 19.65
C THR A 63 -3.26 -16.41 18.39
N LYS A 64 -2.42 -15.37 18.30
CA LYS A 64 -2.34 -14.48 17.13
C LYS A 64 -1.36 -15.04 16.08
N THR A 65 -1.88 -15.69 15.05
CA THR A 65 -1.14 -15.91 13.80
C THR A 65 -1.22 -14.63 12.97
N LYS A 66 -0.07 -14.06 12.61
CA LYS A 66 0.03 -12.80 11.83
C LYS A 66 0.35 -13.14 10.37
N GLU A 67 -0.59 -12.86 9.47
CA GLU A 67 -0.46 -13.06 8.02
C GLU A 67 -0.49 -11.71 7.27
N ASN A 68 0.12 -11.69 6.08
CA ASN A 68 0.28 -10.51 5.23
C ASN A 68 -1.03 -10.20 4.46
N PRO A 69 -1.65 -9.01 4.62
CA PRO A 69 -3.04 -8.75 4.21
C PRO A 69 -3.27 -8.41 2.73
N LEU A 70 -2.24 -8.39 1.89
CA LEU A 70 -2.34 -7.81 0.54
C LEU A 70 -3.02 -8.71 -0.51
N LEU A 71 -3.09 -10.02 -0.25
CA LEU A 71 -3.80 -11.06 -0.99
C LEU A 71 -3.72 -12.31 -0.10
N ILE A 72 -4.75 -12.57 0.69
CA ILE A 72 -4.80 -13.79 1.49
C ILE A 72 -5.27 -14.90 0.57
N GLU A 73 -4.32 -15.63 -0.02
CA GLU A 73 -4.61 -16.96 -0.54
C GLU A 73 -4.69 -17.92 0.66
N PRO A 74 -5.73 -18.77 0.74
CA PRO A 74 -5.82 -19.78 1.79
C PRO A 74 -4.52 -20.60 1.81
N HIS A 75 -3.93 -20.78 3.00
CA HIS A 75 -2.69 -21.52 3.17
C HIS A 75 -2.79 -22.92 2.55
N LYS A 76 -1.80 -23.33 1.73
CA LYS A 76 -1.74 -24.66 1.07
C LYS A 76 -1.86 -25.86 2.03
N ASN A 77 -1.62 -25.66 3.33
CA ASN A 77 -1.72 -26.72 4.35
C ASN A 77 -3.14 -26.88 4.92
N ASP A 78 -4.08 -26.03 4.50
CA ASP A 78 -5.50 -26.09 4.86
C ASP A 78 -6.37 -26.57 3.68
N ALA A 79 -5.79 -27.39 2.79
CA ALA A 79 -6.51 -28.01 1.68
C ALA A 79 -7.81 -28.68 2.20
N GLY A 80 -8.95 -28.29 1.61
CA GLY A 80 -10.29 -28.74 2.02
C GLY A 80 -10.97 -27.97 3.16
N LYS A 81 -10.34 -26.97 3.80
CA LYS A 81 -11.04 -26.14 4.81
C LYS A 81 -11.74 -24.96 4.14
N GLN A 82 -13.06 -24.89 4.34
CA GLN A 82 -13.88 -23.75 3.95
C GLN A 82 -13.73 -22.62 4.98
N PHE A 83 -13.39 -21.43 4.50
CA PHE A 83 -13.45 -20.20 5.28
C PHE A 83 -14.62 -19.34 4.82
N TYR A 84 -14.94 -18.31 5.58
CA TYR A 84 -15.96 -17.32 5.28
C TYR A 84 -15.43 -15.91 5.55
N ALA A 85 -15.84 -14.94 4.73
CA ALA A 85 -15.45 -13.54 4.84
C ALA A 85 -16.66 -12.61 4.65
N ILE A 86 -16.59 -11.41 5.21
CA ILE A 86 -17.59 -10.35 5.02
C ILE A 86 -17.17 -9.50 3.83
N GLN A 87 -17.84 -9.62 2.69
CA GLN A 87 -17.68 -8.70 1.57
C GLN A 87 -18.43 -7.40 1.88
N VAL A 88 -17.73 -6.28 1.99
CA VAL A 88 -18.29 -4.99 2.45
C VAL A 88 -18.36 -3.92 1.36
N ALA A 89 -17.68 -4.13 0.23
CA ALA A 89 -17.74 -3.22 -0.91
C ALA A 89 -17.21 -3.91 -2.17
N ALA A 90 -17.54 -3.34 -3.33
CA ALA A 90 -16.93 -3.67 -4.62
C ALA A 90 -16.67 -2.38 -5.41
N TYR A 91 -15.43 -2.21 -5.90
CA TYR A 91 -15.02 -1.01 -6.61
C TYR A 91 -14.47 -1.34 -7.99
N LYS A 92 -14.68 -0.46 -8.97
CA LYS A 92 -13.98 -0.54 -10.27
C LYS A 92 -12.51 -0.12 -10.18
N SER A 93 -12.19 0.75 -9.21
CA SER A 93 -10.85 1.29 -8.99
C SER A 93 -10.15 0.52 -7.87
N LEU A 94 -8.93 0.07 -8.14
CA LEU A 94 -8.05 -0.56 -7.15
C LEU A 94 -7.74 0.40 -6.01
N LEU A 95 -7.55 1.68 -6.31
CA LEU A 95 -7.24 2.70 -5.30
C LEU A 95 -8.35 2.86 -4.27
N ASN A 96 -9.61 2.85 -4.72
CA ASN A 96 -10.76 2.94 -3.85
C ASN A 96 -10.92 1.69 -2.96
N ALA A 97 -10.68 0.50 -3.52
CA ALA A 97 -10.69 -0.74 -2.76
C ALA A 97 -9.60 -0.76 -1.69
N ALA A 98 -8.38 -0.36 -2.05
CA ALA A 98 -7.25 -0.26 -1.12
C ALA A 98 -7.51 0.77 -0.02
N LYS A 99 -8.00 1.97 -0.35
CA LYS A 99 -8.42 2.97 0.64
C LYS A 99 -9.43 2.40 1.63
N ARG A 100 -10.48 1.72 1.13
CA ARG A 100 -11.52 1.12 1.98
C ARG A 100 -10.93 0.03 2.88
N SER A 101 -10.02 -0.80 2.36
CA SER A 101 -9.29 -1.80 3.15
C SER A 101 -8.44 -1.16 4.25
N ILE A 102 -7.63 -0.14 3.93
CA ILE A 102 -6.81 0.59 4.92
C ILE A 102 -7.68 1.20 6.02
N ASN A 103 -8.83 1.78 5.67
CA ASN A 103 -9.74 2.37 6.65
C ASN A 103 -10.20 1.33 7.70
N PHE A 104 -10.60 0.13 7.27
CA PHE A 104 -10.96 -0.94 8.20
C PHE A 104 -9.77 -1.49 8.98
N LYS A 105 -8.60 -1.58 8.34
CA LYS A 105 -7.35 -1.98 9.01
C LYS A 105 -6.99 -1.02 10.14
N ASN A 106 -7.14 0.29 9.93
CA ASN A 106 -6.90 1.32 10.93
C ASN A 106 -7.91 1.25 12.09
N LEU A 107 -9.09 0.66 11.86
CA LEU A 107 -10.08 0.34 12.89
C LEU A 107 -9.83 -1.01 13.58
N GLY A 108 -8.70 -1.68 13.29
CA GLY A 108 -8.30 -2.93 13.94
C GLY A 108 -8.84 -4.20 13.29
N HIS A 109 -9.47 -4.11 12.11
CA HIS A 109 -9.98 -5.28 11.40
C HIS A 109 -8.92 -5.89 10.46
N ASN A 110 -8.94 -7.22 10.33
CA ASN A 110 -8.16 -7.89 9.28
C ASN A 110 -8.91 -7.77 7.96
N THR A 111 -8.32 -7.08 6.98
CA THR A 111 -8.96 -6.82 5.69
C THR A 111 -8.05 -7.13 4.52
N PHE A 112 -8.68 -7.50 3.41
CA PHE A 112 -8.03 -7.75 2.14
C PHE A 112 -8.99 -7.39 1.01
N TYR A 113 -8.53 -7.40 -0.23
CA TYR A 113 -9.40 -7.30 -1.39
C TYR A 113 -9.05 -8.38 -2.41
N ASN A 114 -10.06 -8.82 -3.17
CA ASN A 114 -9.86 -9.72 -4.30
C ASN A 114 -10.33 -9.04 -5.58
N CYS A 115 -9.64 -9.29 -6.69
CA CYS A 115 -10.09 -8.84 -7.99
C CYS A 115 -10.88 -9.94 -8.69
N GLU A 116 -12.03 -9.60 -9.23
CA GLU A 116 -12.85 -10.49 -10.04
C GLU A 116 -13.23 -9.82 -11.36
N THR A 117 -12.99 -10.53 -12.47
CA THR A 117 -13.38 -10.08 -13.80
C THR A 117 -14.80 -10.57 -14.08
N ILE A 118 -15.75 -9.65 -14.18
CA ILE A 118 -17.14 -9.97 -14.50
C ILE A 118 -17.40 -9.65 -15.98
N LYS A 119 -17.87 -10.65 -16.74
CA LYS A 119 -18.23 -10.50 -18.16
C LYS A 119 -19.16 -9.31 -18.37
N GLY A 120 -18.75 -8.37 -19.21
CA GLY A 120 -19.50 -7.14 -19.51
C GLY A 120 -19.40 -6.02 -18.46
N LYS A 121 -18.83 -6.26 -17.28
CA LYS A 121 -18.61 -5.23 -16.24
C LYS A 121 -17.15 -4.89 -16.00
N GLY A 122 -16.23 -5.70 -16.52
CA GLY A 122 -14.78 -5.55 -16.34
C GLY A 122 -14.33 -6.02 -14.95
N ASN A 123 -13.21 -5.49 -14.50
CA ASN A 123 -12.59 -5.87 -13.23
C ASN A 123 -13.27 -5.16 -12.07
N LEU A 124 -13.60 -5.92 -11.03
CA LEU A 124 -14.13 -5.42 -9.77
C LEU A 124 -13.25 -5.87 -8.61
N PHE A 125 -12.84 -4.92 -7.80
CA PHE A 125 -12.06 -5.10 -6.58
C PHE A 125 -13.02 -5.16 -5.40
N LYS A 126 -13.27 -6.38 -4.90
CA LYS A 126 -14.13 -6.64 -3.75
C LYS A 126 -13.33 -6.56 -2.47
N VAL A 127 -13.80 -5.78 -1.51
CA VAL A 127 -13.15 -5.60 -0.20
C VAL A 127 -13.80 -6.54 0.80
N TYR A 128 -12.97 -7.26 1.55
CA TYR A 128 -13.36 -8.27 2.51
C TYR A 128 -12.83 -7.93 3.91
N ILE A 129 -13.61 -8.32 4.92
CA ILE A 129 -13.24 -8.24 6.33
C ILE A 129 -13.32 -9.63 6.94
N ALA A 130 -12.27 -9.96 7.69
CA ALA A 130 -12.08 -11.18 8.45
C ALA A 130 -12.09 -12.48 7.63
N LEU A 131 -11.49 -13.51 8.19
CA LEU A 131 -11.55 -14.89 7.69
C LEU A 131 -11.87 -15.77 8.88
N HIS A 132 -13.07 -16.36 8.89
CA HIS A 132 -13.50 -17.28 9.93
C HIS A 132 -13.77 -18.66 9.34
N LYS A 133 -13.69 -19.68 10.19
CA LYS A 133 -14.01 -21.06 9.83
C LYS A 133 -15.51 -21.34 9.83
N SER A 134 -16.28 -20.52 10.54
CA SER A 134 -17.72 -20.70 10.74
C SER A 134 -18.50 -19.57 10.08
N LYS A 135 -19.47 -19.93 9.22
CA LYS A 135 -20.38 -18.95 8.60
C LYS A 135 -21.16 -18.15 9.65
N LYS A 136 -21.60 -18.82 10.72
CA LYS A 136 -22.37 -18.21 11.81
C LYS A 136 -21.59 -17.10 12.52
N GLU A 137 -20.30 -17.33 12.80
CA GLU A 137 -19.43 -16.31 13.42
C GLU A 137 -19.30 -15.07 12.53
N VAL A 138 -19.14 -15.26 11.21
CA VAL A 138 -19.06 -14.16 10.24
C VAL A 138 -20.38 -13.40 10.16
N GLU A 139 -21.51 -14.09 10.19
CA GLU A 139 -22.85 -13.48 10.20
C GLU A 139 -23.06 -12.63 11.47
N GLU A 140 -22.70 -13.15 12.65
CA GLU A 140 -22.78 -12.43 13.92
C GLU A 140 -21.87 -11.19 13.93
N GLN A 141 -20.65 -11.32 13.42
CA GLN A 141 -19.72 -10.20 13.28
C GLN A 141 -20.26 -9.14 12.31
N ALA A 142 -20.76 -9.55 11.14
CA ALA A 142 -21.30 -8.62 10.15
C ALA A 142 -22.53 -7.86 10.68
N LEU A 143 -23.44 -8.55 11.38
CA LEU A 143 -24.58 -7.92 12.05
C LEU A 143 -24.13 -6.91 13.11
N THR A 144 -23.09 -7.23 13.87
CA THR A 144 -22.51 -6.31 14.87
C THR A 144 -21.94 -5.05 14.21
N MET A 145 -21.20 -5.23 13.10
CA MET A 145 -20.63 -4.10 12.32
C MET A 145 -21.72 -3.26 11.64
N GLN A 146 -22.82 -3.88 11.20
CA GLN A 146 -23.94 -3.16 10.60
C GLN A 146 -24.69 -2.35 11.66
N LYS A 147 -25.00 -2.95 12.82
CA LYS A 147 -25.68 -2.28 13.93
C LYS A 147 -24.89 -1.09 14.49
N SER A 148 -23.56 -1.14 14.45
CA SER A 148 -22.71 -0.02 14.87
C SER A 148 -22.56 1.08 13.80
N GLY A 149 -23.15 0.89 12.61
CA GLY A 149 -23.03 1.82 11.49
C GLY A 149 -21.66 1.79 10.80
N LEU A 150 -20.82 0.79 11.10
CA LEU A 150 -19.50 0.66 10.51
C LEU A 150 -19.55 0.16 9.06
N ILE A 151 -20.54 -0.69 8.75
CA ILE A 151 -20.87 -1.12 7.39
C ILE A 151 -22.36 -0.89 7.14
N GLU A 152 -22.70 -0.50 5.92
CA GLU A 152 -24.10 -0.26 5.53
C GLU A 152 -24.74 -1.56 5.00
N ASP A 153 -24.02 -2.22 4.09
CA ASP A 153 -24.43 -3.47 3.45
C ASP A 153 -23.25 -4.47 3.47
N TYR A 154 -23.58 -5.76 3.41
CA TYR A 154 -22.59 -6.83 3.36
C TYR A 154 -23.10 -8.09 2.67
N MET A 155 -22.16 -8.88 2.16
CA MET A 155 -22.40 -10.25 1.72
C MET A 155 -21.45 -11.21 2.42
N ILE A 156 -21.95 -12.33 2.91
CA ILE A 156 -21.10 -13.41 3.43
C ILE A 156 -20.62 -14.26 2.26
N ARG A 157 -19.31 -14.38 2.09
CA ARG A 157 -18.69 -15.15 1.01
C ARG A 157 -17.92 -16.32 1.60
N ALA A 158 -18.15 -17.50 1.05
CA ALA A 158 -17.36 -18.68 1.36
C ALA A 158 -16.04 -18.58 0.58
N MET A 159 -14.91 -18.64 1.27
CA MET A 159 -13.54 -18.61 0.75
C MET A 159 -12.95 -20.03 0.83
N GLY A 160 -12.78 -20.73 -0.29
CA GLY A 160 -12.33 -22.13 -0.32
C GLY A 160 -12.35 -22.75 -1.73
N GLU A 161 -11.67 -23.89 -1.93
CA GLU A 161 -11.19 -24.43 -3.23
C GLU A 161 -12.24 -24.80 -4.29
N THR A 162 -13.56 -24.72 -4.04
CA THR A 162 -14.57 -25.29 -4.95
C THR A 162 -15.15 -24.34 -6.00
N SER A 163 -14.73 -23.08 -6.07
CA SER A 163 -15.03 -22.22 -7.22
C SER A 163 -13.85 -22.10 -8.18
N SER A 164 -13.26 -23.25 -8.55
CA SER A 164 -12.17 -23.37 -9.51
C SER A 164 -12.55 -23.00 -10.96
N THR A 165 -13.51 -22.09 -11.17
CA THR A 165 -13.35 -21.14 -12.26
C THR A 165 -12.11 -20.34 -11.90
N LYS A 166 -10.96 -20.86 -12.33
CA LYS A 166 -9.64 -20.25 -12.21
C LYS A 166 -9.83 -18.74 -12.29
N SER A 167 -9.63 -18.02 -11.18
CA SER A 167 -9.66 -16.55 -11.18
C SER A 167 -8.42 -15.99 -11.88
N SER A 168 -7.88 -16.72 -12.87
CA SER A 168 -6.74 -16.37 -13.71
C SER A 168 -6.96 -15.09 -14.48
N ASP A 169 -8.19 -14.60 -14.54
CA ASP A 169 -8.57 -13.54 -15.46
C ASP A 169 -8.56 -12.15 -14.81
N CYS A 170 -8.29 -12.06 -13.49
CA CYS A 170 -7.77 -10.82 -12.93
C CYS A 170 -6.29 -10.99 -12.56
N GLU A 171 -5.53 -11.49 -13.53
CA GLU A 171 -4.11 -11.23 -13.56
C GLU A 171 -3.96 -9.70 -13.56
N LEU A 172 -3.63 -9.12 -12.41
CA LEU A 172 -3.07 -7.76 -12.33
C LEU A 172 -1.74 -7.83 -13.06
N ALA A 173 -1.79 -7.81 -14.40
CA ALA A 173 -0.71 -8.17 -15.30
C ALA A 173 0.48 -7.21 -15.19
N THR A 174 0.32 -6.11 -14.46
CA THR A 174 1.37 -5.15 -14.16
C THR A 174 1.23 -4.60 -12.75
N ASP A 175 2.34 -4.16 -12.17
CA ASP A 175 2.29 -3.29 -11.00
C ASP A 175 1.54 -2.02 -11.40
N ILE A 176 0.28 -1.85 -10.97
CA ILE A 176 -0.47 -0.61 -11.19
C ILE A 176 0.22 0.48 -10.37
N TYR A 177 0.58 1.57 -11.05
CA TYR A 177 1.20 2.75 -10.45
C TYR A 177 0.14 3.80 -10.15
N PHE A 178 0.40 4.55 -9.09
CA PHE A 178 -0.36 5.71 -8.62
C PHE A 178 0.63 6.87 -8.46
N LEU A 179 0.12 8.10 -8.48
CA LEU A 179 0.93 9.26 -8.15
C LEU A 179 0.66 9.72 -6.73
N HIS A 180 1.68 9.69 -5.88
CA HIS A 180 1.70 10.44 -4.63
C HIS A 180 2.01 11.90 -4.94
N VAL A 181 1.09 12.82 -4.66
CA VAL A 181 1.25 14.24 -5.08
C VAL A 181 1.37 15.23 -3.93
N SER A 182 0.89 14.89 -2.74
CA SER A 182 1.00 15.77 -1.56
C SER A 182 0.76 15.00 -0.26
N SER A 183 1.11 15.63 0.85
CA SER A 183 0.95 15.06 2.19
C SER A 183 0.56 16.17 3.15
N TYR A 184 -0.44 15.92 3.99
CA TYR A 184 -0.96 16.91 4.94
C TYR A 184 -1.07 16.34 6.34
N LYS A 185 -0.91 17.22 7.34
CA LYS A 185 -1.26 16.90 8.73
C LYS A 185 -2.75 17.02 9.02
N HIS A 186 -3.42 17.97 8.36
CA HIS A 186 -4.80 18.31 8.65
C HIS A 186 -5.73 17.84 7.53
N ASN A 187 -6.87 17.27 7.94
CA ASN A 187 -7.90 16.76 7.03
C ASN A 187 -8.43 17.84 6.08
N LYS A 188 -8.68 19.05 6.60
CA LYS A 188 -9.16 20.19 5.82
C LYS A 188 -8.27 20.47 4.59
N ASN A 189 -6.95 20.57 4.79
CA ASN A 189 -6.01 20.88 3.72
C ASN A 189 -5.96 19.74 2.68
N ALA A 190 -6.01 18.49 3.14
CA ALA A 190 -6.07 17.34 2.24
C ALA A 190 -7.36 17.33 1.41
N ALA A 191 -8.51 17.59 2.06
CA ALA A 191 -9.82 17.61 1.41
C ALA A 191 -9.93 18.71 0.35
N GLU A 192 -9.47 19.94 0.67
CA GLU A 192 -9.43 21.05 -0.26
C GLU A 192 -8.54 20.74 -1.48
N HIS A 193 -7.37 20.14 -1.26
CA HIS A 193 -6.49 19.75 -2.38
C HIS A 193 -7.12 18.63 -3.23
N VAL A 194 -7.74 17.63 -2.61
CA VAL A 194 -8.44 16.56 -3.33
C VAL A 194 -9.58 17.13 -4.17
N GLN A 195 -10.34 18.09 -3.64
CA GLN A 195 -11.43 18.71 -4.38
C GLN A 195 -10.94 19.44 -5.63
N LYS A 196 -9.88 20.25 -5.50
CA LYS A 196 -9.23 20.91 -6.64
C LYS A 196 -8.71 19.91 -7.69
N LEU A 197 -8.08 18.82 -7.25
CA LEU A 197 -7.55 17.82 -8.18
C LEU A 197 -8.66 17.02 -8.88
N LYS A 198 -9.82 16.82 -8.23
CA LYS A 198 -10.97 16.10 -8.80
C LYS A 198 -11.58 16.78 -10.02
N GLU A 199 -11.40 18.10 -10.16
CA GLU A 199 -11.81 18.85 -11.35
C GLU A 199 -11.03 18.43 -12.61
N HIS A 200 -9.84 17.85 -12.43
CA HIS A 200 -8.95 17.46 -13.52
C HIS A 200 -8.70 15.94 -13.60
N VAL A 201 -8.81 15.25 -12.46
CA VAL A 201 -8.50 13.83 -12.33
C VAL A 201 -9.59 13.16 -11.51
N PRO A 202 -10.44 12.29 -12.09
CA PRO A 202 -11.59 11.73 -11.36
C PRO A 202 -11.18 10.80 -10.22
N GLN A 203 -10.00 10.19 -10.31
CA GLN A 203 -9.50 9.20 -9.36
C GLN A 203 -8.48 9.85 -8.42
N VAL A 204 -8.94 10.56 -7.40
CA VAL A 204 -8.08 11.16 -6.37
C VAL A 204 -8.58 10.72 -5.00
N VAL A 205 -7.67 10.20 -4.18
CA VAL A 205 -7.96 9.73 -2.83
C VAL A 205 -6.98 10.29 -1.81
N THR A 206 -7.43 10.34 -0.56
CA THR A 206 -6.57 10.53 0.61
C THR A 206 -6.48 9.23 1.38
N ILE A 207 -5.27 8.86 1.79
CA ILE A 207 -4.99 7.68 2.63
C ILE A 207 -4.25 8.17 3.87
N LEU A 208 -4.68 7.70 5.05
CA LEU A 208 -4.03 7.98 6.32
C LEU A 208 -2.87 6.99 6.52
N GLU A 209 -1.67 7.50 6.69
CA GLU A 209 -0.45 6.73 6.91
C GLU A 209 0.31 7.22 8.15
N ASN A 210 0.73 6.31 9.02
CA ASN A 210 1.54 6.65 10.19
C ASN A 210 3.04 6.59 9.85
N VAL A 211 3.65 7.73 9.53
CA VAL A 211 5.07 7.84 9.14
C VAL A 211 5.88 8.32 10.33
N GLN A 212 6.80 7.46 10.81
CA GLN A 212 7.66 7.76 11.98
C GLN A 212 6.87 8.12 13.25
N GLY A 213 5.77 7.41 13.50
CA GLY A 213 4.93 7.65 14.68
C GLY A 213 3.91 8.77 14.50
N GLU A 214 3.97 9.50 13.39
CA GLU A 214 3.02 10.58 13.12
C GLU A 214 2.06 10.25 11.99
N ASP A 215 0.80 10.65 12.14
CA ASP A 215 -0.19 10.47 11.09
C ASP A 215 -0.08 11.54 10.00
N TRP A 216 -0.14 11.08 8.75
CA TRP A 216 -0.09 11.89 7.54
C TRP A 216 -1.21 11.48 6.59
N LEU A 217 -1.89 12.47 6.04
CA LEU A 217 -2.88 12.31 4.98
C LEU A 217 -2.20 12.45 3.63
N ARG A 218 -1.88 11.32 3.01
CA ARG A 218 -1.23 11.24 1.70
C ARG A 218 -2.28 11.30 0.60
N VAL A 219 -2.09 12.20 -0.36
CA VAL A 219 -2.98 12.32 -1.52
C VAL A 219 -2.39 11.55 -2.69
N TYR A 220 -3.17 10.58 -3.17
CA TYR A 220 -2.85 9.72 -4.31
C TYR A 220 -3.81 9.96 -5.45
N MET A 221 -3.35 9.78 -6.69
CA MET A 221 -4.21 9.90 -7.86
C MET A 221 -3.84 8.95 -9.00
N GLY A 222 -4.85 8.66 -9.83
CA GLY A 222 -4.74 7.94 -11.10
C GLY A 222 -4.41 6.46 -10.94
N GLU A 223 -4.60 5.71 -12.02
CA GLU A 223 -4.20 4.32 -12.16
C GLU A 223 -3.41 4.22 -13.46
N PHE A 224 -2.13 3.87 -13.37
CA PHE A 224 -1.21 3.85 -14.51
C PHE A 224 -0.64 2.45 -14.70
N GLU A 225 -0.62 1.99 -15.95
CA GLU A 225 -0.11 0.68 -16.35
C GLU A 225 1.38 0.46 -16.02
N ASN A 226 2.17 1.53 -15.96
CA ASN A 226 3.60 1.50 -15.67
C ASN A 226 4.09 2.83 -15.09
N GLU A 227 5.31 2.81 -14.56
CA GLU A 227 5.94 3.97 -13.93
C GLU A 227 6.11 5.15 -14.90
N ASN A 228 6.46 4.88 -16.15
CA ASN A 228 6.71 5.91 -17.16
C ASN A 228 5.42 6.69 -17.49
N ALA A 229 4.30 5.99 -17.66
CA ALA A 229 2.98 6.59 -17.85
C ALA A 229 2.61 7.49 -16.66
N ALA A 230 2.82 7.02 -15.43
CA ALA A 230 2.62 7.82 -14.23
C ALA A 230 3.49 9.08 -14.23
N ARG A 231 4.79 8.95 -14.53
CA ARG A 231 5.73 10.10 -14.57
C ARG A 231 5.36 11.12 -15.62
N LYS A 232 5.01 10.67 -16.83
CA LYS A 232 4.57 11.54 -17.92
C LYS A 232 3.31 12.32 -17.54
N PHE A 233 2.36 11.67 -16.88
CA PHE A 233 1.16 12.33 -16.39
C PHE A 233 1.45 13.33 -15.26
N GLY A 234 2.26 12.94 -14.27
CA GLY A 234 2.68 13.82 -13.18
C GLY A 234 3.44 15.06 -13.67
N ALA A 235 4.31 14.90 -14.68
CA ALA A 235 5.02 16.01 -15.31
C ALA A 235 4.06 17.02 -15.94
N LYS A 236 3.03 16.54 -16.67
CA LYS A 236 1.99 17.41 -17.25
C LYS A 236 1.20 18.17 -16.18
N LEU A 237 0.86 17.54 -15.06
CA LEU A 237 0.18 18.22 -13.96
C LEU A 237 1.07 19.28 -13.30
N LYS A 238 2.37 19.00 -13.18
CA LYS A 238 3.35 19.94 -12.66
C LYS A 238 3.55 21.14 -13.59
N GLU A 239 3.63 20.92 -14.89
CA GLU A 239 3.71 21.97 -15.91
C GLU A 239 2.49 22.90 -15.88
N LYS A 240 1.30 22.34 -15.65
CA LYS A 240 0.05 23.10 -15.48
C LYS A 240 -0.07 23.82 -14.13
N GLY A 241 0.89 23.69 -13.23
CA GLY A 241 0.83 24.26 -11.89
C GLY A 241 -0.21 23.63 -10.96
N LEU A 242 -0.77 22.47 -11.32
CA LEU A 242 -1.79 21.78 -10.52
C LEU A 242 -1.19 21.05 -9.31
N ILE A 243 0.07 20.64 -9.41
CA ILE A 243 0.84 20.01 -8.33
C ILE A 243 2.28 20.54 -8.33
N SER A 244 2.91 20.59 -7.17
CA SER A 244 4.33 20.98 -7.04
C SER A 244 5.27 19.77 -7.04
N TYR A 245 4.76 18.59 -6.68
CA TYR A 245 5.51 17.35 -6.49
C TYR A 245 4.69 16.16 -7.01
N PHE A 246 5.39 15.13 -7.47
CA PHE A 246 4.80 13.81 -7.63
C PHE A 246 5.85 12.71 -7.48
N LYS A 247 5.41 11.53 -7.03
CA LYS A 247 6.19 10.30 -7.03
C LYS A 247 5.32 9.12 -7.44
N PRO A 248 5.69 8.38 -8.48
CA PRO A 248 5.06 7.10 -8.79
C PRO A 248 5.26 6.12 -7.63
N VAL A 249 4.18 5.45 -7.24
CA VAL A 249 4.17 4.41 -6.21
C VAL A 249 3.27 3.27 -6.66
N THR A 250 3.53 2.05 -6.20
CA THR A 250 2.63 0.91 -6.45
C THR A 250 1.67 0.72 -5.29
N ILE A 251 0.62 -0.07 -5.48
CA ILE A 251 -0.33 -0.39 -4.40
C ILE A 251 0.38 -1.08 -3.21
N ASP A 252 1.34 -1.96 -3.50
CA ASP A 252 2.16 -2.61 -2.49
C ASP A 252 2.91 -1.57 -1.64
N MET A 253 3.38 -0.47 -2.24
CA MET A 253 4.08 0.59 -1.52
C MET A 253 3.15 1.43 -0.65
N ILE A 254 1.90 1.64 -1.08
CA ILE A 254 0.87 2.38 -0.33
C ILE A 254 0.38 1.56 0.89
N MET A 255 0.27 0.24 0.70
CA MET A 255 -0.27 -0.67 1.71
C MET A 255 0.78 -1.12 2.74
N GLN A 256 2.07 -0.94 2.42
CA GLN A 256 3.17 -1.23 3.34
C GLN A 256 3.21 -0.19 4.47
N PRO A 257 3.49 -0.61 5.72
CA PRO A 257 3.84 0.35 6.76
C PRO A 257 5.01 1.20 6.25
N PRO A 258 4.99 2.52 6.47
CA PRO A 258 5.99 3.40 5.90
C PRO A 258 7.36 2.95 6.37
N ARG A 259 8.23 2.73 5.40
CA ARG A 259 9.62 2.37 5.67
C ARG A 259 10.21 3.48 6.52
N GLN A 260 10.71 3.14 7.70
CA GLN A 260 11.62 4.03 8.41
C GLN A 260 12.72 4.39 7.40
N PRO A 261 12.97 5.69 7.13
CA PRO A 261 14.06 6.08 6.28
C PRO A 261 15.31 5.39 6.81
N ALA A 262 15.90 4.49 6.02
CA ALA A 262 17.24 4.01 6.32
C ALA A 262 18.08 5.26 6.54
N ALA A 263 18.70 5.39 7.71
CA ALA A 263 19.51 6.55 8.07
C ALA A 263 20.42 6.86 6.88
N ARG A 264 20.08 7.89 6.09
CA ARG A 264 20.91 8.25 4.95
C ARG A 264 22.23 8.72 5.56
N PRO A 265 23.38 8.13 5.20
CA PRO A 265 24.64 8.76 5.53
C PRO A 265 24.56 10.19 5.00
N ALA A 266 24.87 11.17 5.86
CA ALA A 266 24.74 12.58 5.55
C ALA A 266 25.49 12.88 4.23
N GLN A 267 24.73 12.98 3.13
CA GLN A 267 25.28 13.45 1.87
C GLN A 267 25.56 14.93 2.07
N LYS A 268 26.84 15.23 2.25
CA LYS A 268 27.43 16.56 2.28
C LYS A 268 27.08 17.23 0.95
N THR A 269 25.98 17.98 0.92
CA THR A 269 25.61 18.80 -0.24
C THR A 269 26.70 19.85 -0.40
N ALA A 270 27.46 19.73 -1.49
CA ALA A 270 28.39 20.75 -1.93
C ALA A 270 27.61 22.05 -2.21
N SER A 271 28.16 23.13 -1.68
CA SER A 271 27.67 24.51 -1.73
C SER A 271 27.51 24.99 -3.17
N LEU A 272 26.29 25.39 -3.56
CA LEU A 272 26.00 26.04 -4.83
C LEU A 272 25.85 27.55 -4.59
N ILE A 273 26.88 28.31 -5.01
CA ILE A 273 26.87 29.71 -5.50
C ILE A 273 26.10 30.72 -4.64
N GLN A 274 26.83 31.42 -3.76
CA GLN A 274 26.42 32.75 -3.25
C GLN A 274 26.80 33.85 -4.26
N PRO A 275 25.98 34.90 -4.44
CA PRO A 275 26.35 36.07 -5.24
C PRO A 275 27.44 36.90 -4.55
N LYS A 276 28.45 37.33 -5.32
CA LYS A 276 29.57 38.20 -4.89
C LYS A 276 29.05 39.49 -4.23
N LYS A 277 29.57 39.80 -3.02
CA LYS A 277 29.46 41.11 -2.35
C LYS A 277 30.86 41.78 -2.29
N PRO A 278 30.98 43.13 -2.34
CA PRO A 278 32.25 43.86 -2.53
C PRO A 278 33.18 43.88 -1.28
N PRO A 279 34.42 44.39 -1.40
CA PRO A 279 35.55 44.12 -0.49
C PRO A 279 35.48 44.88 0.86
N PRO A 280 36.27 44.45 1.87
CA PRO A 280 36.10 44.86 3.27
C PRO A 280 36.98 46.05 3.68
N PRO A 281 36.56 46.83 4.69
CA PRO A 281 37.44 47.66 5.51
C PRO A 281 37.44 47.18 6.99
N PRO A 282 38.35 47.66 7.86
CA PRO A 282 39.44 46.90 8.44
C PRO A 282 39.14 46.30 9.83
N GLU A 283 40.01 45.36 10.16
CA GLU A 283 40.15 44.52 11.35
C GLU A 283 40.22 45.30 12.68
N ALA A 284 39.33 44.96 13.63
CA ALA A 284 39.59 45.08 15.07
C ALA A 284 38.64 44.20 15.91
N ASP A 285 39.26 43.52 16.87
CA ASP A 285 38.74 42.88 18.09
C ASP A 285 37.96 41.56 18.03
N LYS A 286 38.72 40.50 18.37
CA LYS A 286 38.24 39.18 18.80
C LYS A 286 37.34 39.28 20.03
N PRO A 287 36.29 38.45 20.10
CA PRO A 287 36.03 37.70 21.32
C PRO A 287 35.85 36.19 21.12
N LYS A 288 36.44 35.47 22.08
CA LYS A 288 36.19 34.12 22.59
C LYS A 288 35.29 33.17 21.78
N SER A 289 35.95 32.08 21.37
CA SER A 289 35.43 30.75 21.07
C SER A 289 34.20 30.37 21.89
N MET A 290 33.04 30.35 21.24
CA MET A 290 31.86 29.60 21.69
C MET A 290 31.97 28.18 21.15
N GLN A 291 32.21 27.23 22.04
CA GLN A 291 31.99 25.82 21.77
C GLN A 291 30.52 25.61 21.42
N GLN A 292 30.31 25.09 20.21
CA GLN A 292 29.01 24.68 19.73
C GLN A 292 28.50 23.54 20.62
N PRO A 293 27.24 23.59 21.11
CA PRO A 293 26.67 22.51 21.90
C PRO A 293 26.75 21.21 21.10
N GLN A 294 27.43 20.22 21.68
CA GLN A 294 27.26 18.84 21.28
C GLN A 294 25.79 18.50 21.52
N HIS A 295 25.01 18.57 20.45
CA HIS A 295 23.65 18.08 20.46
C HIS A 295 23.76 16.57 20.58
N ASP A 296 23.44 16.07 21.77
CA ASP A 296 23.29 14.66 22.06
C ASP A 296 22.52 14.00 20.92
N GLN A 297 23.23 13.22 20.13
CA GLN A 297 22.61 12.22 19.28
C GLN A 297 22.02 11.21 20.25
N ALA A 298 20.72 11.35 20.50
CA ALA A 298 19.92 10.31 21.11
C ALA A 298 20.13 9.03 20.29
N LYS A 299 20.94 8.15 20.88
CA LYS A 299 21.08 6.72 20.61
C LYS A 299 19.69 6.17 20.28
N PRO A 300 19.42 5.67 19.06
CA PRO A 300 18.15 5.04 18.74
C PRO A 300 17.98 3.80 19.63
N GLU A 301 17.23 4.00 20.71
CA GLU A 301 16.46 3.03 21.47
C GLU A 301 17.06 1.61 21.57
N GLU A 302 18.02 1.55 22.48
CA GLU A 302 18.32 0.44 23.38
C GLU A 302 17.11 0.10 24.29
N LEU A 303 15.90 -0.05 23.73
CA LEU A 303 14.67 -0.33 24.49
C LEU A 303 13.86 -1.54 24.01
N GLU A 304 14.39 -2.35 23.08
CA GLU A 304 13.82 -3.68 22.77
C GLU A 304 14.82 -4.85 22.97
N ALA A 305 15.98 -4.62 23.58
CA ALA A 305 17.05 -5.63 23.72
C ALA A 305 16.91 -6.57 24.94
N LYS A 306 15.68 -6.94 25.34
CA LYS A 306 15.45 -8.22 26.03
C LYS A 306 14.82 -9.18 25.02
N ALA A 307 15.66 -9.67 24.10
CA ALA A 307 15.30 -10.69 23.13
C ALA A 307 14.66 -11.88 23.86
N LYS A 308 13.46 -12.28 23.41
CA LYS A 308 12.67 -13.38 23.99
C LYS A 308 13.23 -14.74 23.53
N GLY A 309 14.50 -15.00 23.84
CA GLY A 309 15.21 -16.22 23.46
C GLY A 309 16.02 -16.12 22.16
N PRO A 310 16.57 -17.26 21.67
CA PRO A 310 17.40 -17.31 20.48
C PRO A 310 16.62 -16.90 19.22
N LEU A 311 17.32 -16.31 18.24
CA LEU A 311 16.74 -16.00 16.94
C LEU A 311 16.45 -17.30 16.20
N VAL A 312 15.21 -17.44 15.73
CA VAL A 312 14.75 -18.58 14.95
C VAL A 312 14.16 -18.08 13.64
N ILE A 313 14.67 -18.58 12.53
CA ILE A 313 13.99 -18.48 11.23
C ILE A 313 13.02 -19.66 11.14
N ASP A 314 11.74 -19.36 11.31
CA ASP A 314 10.68 -20.36 11.31
C ASP A 314 10.43 -20.92 9.91
N ASP A 315 10.55 -20.09 8.87
CA ASP A 315 10.30 -20.49 7.48
C ASP A 315 11.05 -19.62 6.45
N ILE A 316 11.32 -20.19 5.28
CA ILE A 316 11.87 -19.50 4.11
C ILE A 316 10.97 -19.79 2.92
N THR A 317 10.22 -18.79 2.47
CA THR A 317 9.25 -18.95 1.38
C THR A 317 9.69 -18.23 0.12
N PHE A 318 9.60 -18.91 -1.03
CA PHE A 318 9.76 -18.31 -2.35
C PHE A 318 8.40 -17.97 -2.96
N ARG A 319 8.29 -16.79 -3.59
CA ARG A 319 7.11 -16.38 -4.37
C ARG A 319 7.55 -15.75 -5.69
N ALA A 320 7.04 -16.27 -6.80
CA ALA A 320 7.12 -15.63 -8.10
C ALA A 320 5.79 -14.92 -8.40
N LYS A 321 5.84 -13.67 -8.83
CA LYS A 321 4.66 -12.91 -9.28
C LYS A 321 4.80 -12.65 -10.78
N ASN A 322 3.95 -13.29 -11.57
CA ASN A 322 3.76 -13.10 -13.02
C ASN A 322 5.05 -13.13 -13.85
N GLY A 323 6.11 -13.81 -13.38
CA GLY A 323 7.41 -13.86 -14.06
C GLY A 323 8.12 -12.51 -14.22
N THR A 324 7.66 -11.45 -13.54
CA THR A 324 8.24 -10.09 -13.51
C THR A 324 8.96 -9.79 -12.20
N LYS A 325 8.63 -10.52 -11.13
CA LYS A 325 9.20 -10.35 -9.81
C LYS A 325 9.31 -11.66 -9.06
N GLU A 326 10.41 -11.84 -8.35
CA GLU A 326 10.63 -12.94 -7.41
C GLU A 326 10.96 -12.40 -6.03
N LEU A 327 10.43 -13.09 -5.01
CA LEU A 327 10.57 -12.75 -3.62
C LEU A 327 11.04 -13.97 -2.83
N VAL A 328 12.06 -13.77 -2.00
CA VAL A 328 12.41 -14.70 -0.92
C VAL A 328 12.07 -14.03 0.39
N LEU A 329 11.22 -14.65 1.18
CA LEU A 329 10.78 -14.14 2.48
C LEU A 329 11.32 -15.04 3.59
N PHE A 330 11.98 -14.44 4.58
CA PHE A 330 12.53 -15.09 5.76
C PHE A 330 11.66 -14.71 6.95
N HIS A 331 10.90 -15.66 7.47
CA HIS A 331 9.99 -15.48 8.60
C HIS A 331 10.70 -15.82 9.91
N ALA A 332 10.72 -14.89 10.86
CA ALA A 332 11.43 -15.08 12.12
C ALA A 332 10.55 -14.90 13.36
N ASN A 333 10.96 -15.53 14.46
CA ASN A 333 10.29 -15.40 15.75
C ASN A 333 10.46 -14.00 16.37
N GLN A 334 11.46 -13.23 15.94
CA GLN A 334 11.72 -11.86 16.34
C GLN A 334 12.31 -11.03 15.20
N TYR A 335 12.26 -9.71 15.34
CA TYR A 335 12.87 -8.81 14.36
C TYR A 335 14.39 -8.99 14.35
N PHE A 336 14.98 -9.01 13.16
CA PHE A 336 16.41 -9.11 12.97
C PHE A 336 16.85 -8.31 11.73
N VAL A 337 18.12 -7.94 11.69
CA VAL A 337 18.74 -7.21 10.59
C VAL A 337 19.99 -7.97 10.16
N PRO A 338 19.96 -8.74 9.06
CA PRO A 338 21.15 -9.44 8.59
C PRO A 338 22.07 -8.50 7.81
N SER A 339 23.35 -8.88 7.74
CA SER A 339 24.31 -8.31 6.80
C SER A 339 24.12 -8.98 5.44
N VAL A 340 24.03 -8.19 4.37
CA VAL A 340 23.71 -8.70 3.02
C VAL A 340 24.81 -8.29 2.05
N HIS A 341 25.39 -9.27 1.37
CA HIS A 341 26.42 -9.08 0.36
C HIS A 341 25.89 -9.53 -1.00
N PHE A 342 25.99 -8.64 -1.98
CA PHE A 342 25.55 -8.89 -3.35
C PHE A 342 26.76 -9.18 -4.22
N ASN A 343 26.84 -10.39 -4.76
CA ASN A 343 27.81 -10.75 -5.79
C ASN A 343 27.02 -11.05 -7.07
N LEU A 344 26.59 -10.01 -7.78
CA LEU A 344 25.66 -10.15 -8.91
C LEU A 344 26.37 -10.34 -10.26
N GLU A 345 27.70 -10.23 -10.29
CA GLU A 345 28.51 -10.34 -11.50
C GLU A 345 29.13 -11.73 -11.64
N GLY A 346 29.45 -12.10 -12.88
CA GLY A 346 30.16 -13.35 -13.20
C GLY A 346 29.25 -14.58 -13.36
N LYS A 347 29.88 -15.76 -13.37
CA LYS A 347 29.23 -17.04 -13.75
C LYS A 347 28.29 -17.60 -12.68
N ASN A 348 28.40 -17.16 -11.44
CA ASN A 348 27.63 -17.68 -10.31
C ASN A 348 27.16 -16.53 -9.42
N PRO A 349 26.23 -15.70 -9.91
CA PRO A 349 25.75 -14.60 -9.10
C PRO A 349 25.00 -15.10 -7.86
N THR A 350 25.26 -14.47 -6.73
CA THR A 350 24.76 -14.89 -5.41
C THR A 350 24.43 -13.68 -4.54
N ILE A 351 23.51 -13.89 -3.60
CA ILE A 351 23.20 -12.97 -2.51
C ILE A 351 23.49 -13.73 -1.22
N ALA A 352 24.50 -13.30 -0.46
CA ALA A 352 24.84 -13.90 0.82
C ALA A 352 24.24 -13.06 1.96
N ILE A 353 23.45 -13.71 2.81
CA ILE A 353 22.74 -13.12 3.95
C ILE A 353 23.34 -13.74 5.21
N ASN A 354 24.11 -12.95 5.95
CA ASN A 354 24.75 -13.37 7.20
C ASN A 354 23.89 -12.90 8.37
N ILE A 355 23.55 -13.83 9.27
CA ILE A 355 22.72 -13.57 10.45
C ILE A 355 23.59 -13.71 11.70
N GLU A 356 23.68 -12.62 12.46
CA GLU A 356 24.44 -12.50 13.71
C GLU A 356 23.53 -12.00 14.84
N PRO A 357 23.39 -12.73 15.97
CA PRO A 357 23.96 -14.06 16.25
C PRO A 357 23.36 -15.18 15.36
N PRO A 358 23.94 -16.39 15.32
CA PRO A 358 23.42 -17.51 14.53
C PRO A 358 21.95 -17.76 14.81
N ALA A 359 21.16 -17.85 13.74
CA ALA A 359 19.77 -18.24 13.83
C ALA A 359 19.61 -19.76 13.67
N THR A 360 18.75 -20.36 14.48
CA THR A 360 18.24 -21.72 14.22
C THR A 360 17.22 -21.66 13.09
N ILE A 361 17.31 -22.54 12.10
CA ILE A 361 16.38 -22.57 10.95
C ILE A 361 15.57 -23.87 11.02
N LYS A 362 14.26 -23.76 11.31
CA LYS A 362 13.43 -24.93 11.68
C LYS A 362 13.01 -25.83 10.52
N LYS A 363 12.74 -25.26 9.34
CA LYS A 363 11.96 -25.92 8.27
C LYS A 363 12.67 -26.03 6.92
N ALA A 364 13.99 -25.94 6.90
CA ALA A 364 14.72 -25.94 5.65
C ALA A 364 15.83 -26.99 5.64
N GLY A 365 15.84 -27.81 4.58
CA GLY A 365 17.04 -28.56 4.23
C GLY A 365 18.20 -27.61 3.91
N SER A 366 19.43 -28.12 3.90
CA SER A 366 20.62 -27.31 3.58
C SER A 366 20.56 -26.68 2.18
N LYS A 367 19.72 -27.21 1.28
CA LYS A 367 19.42 -26.67 -0.05
C LYS A 367 17.92 -26.73 -0.31
N ILE A 368 17.37 -25.62 -0.76
CA ILE A 368 15.98 -25.46 -1.20
C ILE A 368 16.04 -25.17 -2.70
N PRO A 369 15.76 -26.16 -3.58
CA PRO A 369 15.67 -25.91 -5.01
C PRO A 369 14.48 -24.98 -5.29
N ILE A 370 14.68 -24.02 -6.20
CA ILE A 370 13.65 -23.06 -6.58
C ILE A 370 13.51 -23.11 -8.10
N ASP A 371 12.28 -23.31 -8.57
CA ASP A 371 11.94 -23.20 -9.99
C ASP A 371 11.63 -21.73 -10.34
N GLY A 372 12.65 -20.89 -10.18
CA GLY A 372 12.58 -19.45 -10.43
C GLY A 372 13.21 -19.09 -11.78
N LYS A 373 12.70 -18.03 -12.39
CA LYS A 373 13.26 -17.37 -13.55
C LYS A 373 14.61 -16.70 -13.27
N TRP A 374 14.81 -16.14 -12.07
CA TRP A 374 16.09 -15.51 -11.68
C TRP A 374 16.78 -16.23 -10.54
N ILE A 375 16.02 -16.74 -9.57
CA ILE A 375 16.54 -17.47 -8.42
C ILE A 375 16.55 -18.96 -8.72
N LYS A 376 17.73 -19.57 -8.62
CA LYS A 376 17.96 -21.00 -8.87
C LYS A 376 17.73 -21.86 -7.63
N GLN A 377 18.23 -21.41 -6.48
CA GLN A 377 18.14 -22.15 -5.23
C GLN A 377 18.46 -21.24 -4.04
N ILE A 378 18.03 -21.65 -2.85
CA ILE A 378 18.49 -21.10 -1.58
C ILE A 378 19.31 -22.17 -0.88
N GLN A 379 20.50 -21.81 -0.40
CA GLN A 379 21.37 -22.69 0.35
C GLN A 379 21.57 -22.13 1.76
N ILE A 380 21.52 -23.00 2.75
CA ILE A 380 21.76 -22.67 4.15
C ILE A 380 23.09 -23.30 4.57
N GLN A 381 23.95 -22.47 5.15
CA GLN A 381 25.26 -22.85 5.66
C GLN A 381 25.37 -22.41 7.12
N ALA A 382 25.74 -23.33 8.00
CA ALA A 382 26.21 -22.98 9.32
C ALA A 382 27.70 -22.68 9.21
N ASP A 383 28.11 -21.47 9.59
CA ASP A 383 29.51 -21.10 9.66
C ASP A 383 29.95 -21.22 11.12
N ALA A 384 30.51 -22.39 11.45
CA ALA A 384 30.95 -22.70 12.81
C ALA A 384 32.08 -21.76 13.27
N ASP A 385 32.95 -21.35 12.34
CA ASP A 385 34.13 -20.54 12.63
C ASP A 385 33.75 -19.09 12.94
N ASN A 386 32.86 -18.52 12.12
CA ASN A 386 32.43 -17.13 12.29
C ASN A 386 31.26 -16.96 13.24
N LYS A 387 30.72 -18.06 13.81
CA LYS A 387 29.48 -18.05 14.60
C LYS A 387 28.40 -17.24 13.88
N THR A 388 28.15 -17.56 12.61
CA THR A 388 27.07 -16.94 11.82
C THR A 388 26.22 -18.01 11.12
N SER A 389 24.94 -17.71 10.94
CA SER A 389 24.13 -18.49 9.98
C SER A 389 24.15 -17.76 8.65
N ARG A 390 24.69 -18.41 7.61
CA ARG A 390 24.77 -17.85 6.26
C ARG A 390 23.71 -18.47 5.36
N ILE A 391 22.90 -17.64 4.74
CA ILE A 391 21.94 -18.07 3.72
C ILE A 391 22.37 -17.48 2.37
N VAL A 392 22.57 -18.33 1.37
CA VAL A 392 23.01 -17.95 0.04
C VAL A 392 21.88 -18.16 -0.96
N VAL A 393 21.40 -17.08 -1.57
CA VAL A 393 20.46 -17.13 -2.69
C VAL A 393 21.27 -17.17 -3.98
N HIS A 394 21.21 -18.29 -4.71
CA HIS A 394 21.90 -18.45 -5.99
C HIS A 394 21.02 -17.96 -7.13
N LEU A 395 21.59 -17.17 -8.03
CA LEU A 395 20.91 -16.57 -9.18
C LEU A 395 21.42 -17.15 -10.51
N TYR A 396 20.66 -17.00 -11.59
CA TYR A 396 21.10 -17.35 -12.94
C TYR A 396 22.02 -16.26 -13.55
N ALA A 397 23.12 -16.66 -14.18
CA ALA A 397 24.27 -15.81 -14.57
C ALA A 397 24.12 -14.89 -15.80
N TYR A 398 22.93 -14.81 -16.42
CA TYR A 398 22.76 -14.14 -17.72
C TYR A 398 21.46 -13.35 -17.81
N LYS A 399 21.04 -12.78 -16.68
CA LYS A 399 19.80 -12.01 -16.60
C LYS A 399 20.16 -10.64 -16.05
N ASN A 400 19.73 -9.58 -16.73
CA ASN A 400 19.76 -8.25 -16.14
C ASN A 400 18.65 -8.22 -15.09
N TYR A 401 19.02 -8.07 -13.82
CA TYR A 401 18.07 -7.97 -12.73
C TYR A 401 18.52 -6.94 -11.71
N LYS A 402 17.54 -6.34 -11.05
CA LYS A 402 17.73 -5.48 -9.89
C LYS A 402 17.35 -6.25 -8.64
N VAL A 403 18.26 -6.20 -7.65
CA VAL A 403 18.02 -6.79 -6.33
C VAL A 403 17.75 -5.67 -5.33
N SER A 404 16.77 -5.88 -4.47
CA SER A 404 16.51 -4.98 -3.34
C SER A 404 16.09 -5.77 -2.11
N GLN A 405 16.40 -5.25 -0.93
CA GLN A 405 16.01 -5.83 0.34
C GLN A 405 14.92 -5.00 1.01
N SER A 406 14.09 -5.62 1.85
CA SER A 406 13.05 -4.94 2.62
C SER A 406 12.82 -5.65 3.96
N PHE A 407 12.43 -4.87 4.97
CA PHE A 407 12.18 -5.34 6.33
C PHE A 407 10.77 -4.99 6.75
N TYR A 408 10.02 -5.99 7.22
CA TYR A 408 8.66 -5.81 7.73
C TYR A 408 8.68 -6.06 9.24
N ARG A 409 9.00 -5.02 10.03
CA ARG A 409 9.25 -5.15 11.48
C ARG A 409 8.07 -5.74 12.26
N SER A 410 6.85 -5.31 11.95
CA SER A 410 5.61 -5.80 12.59
C SER A 410 5.33 -7.29 12.35
N GLU A 411 5.84 -7.80 11.22
CA GLU A 411 5.67 -9.17 10.72
C GLU A 411 6.90 -10.02 10.98
N LYS A 412 8.04 -9.41 11.35
CA LYS A 412 9.34 -10.07 11.56
C LYS A 412 9.81 -10.80 10.30
N ILE A 413 9.57 -10.17 9.15
CA ILE A 413 9.96 -10.70 7.84
C ILE A 413 11.11 -9.88 7.27
N PHE A 414 12.16 -10.57 6.87
CA PHE A 414 13.17 -10.05 5.95
C PHE A 414 12.86 -10.53 4.54
N ALA A 415 12.99 -9.67 3.53
CA ALA A 415 12.66 -10.02 2.16
C ALA A 415 13.76 -9.59 1.18
N ILE A 416 14.11 -10.50 0.28
CA ILE A 416 14.91 -10.23 -0.91
C ILE A 416 13.97 -10.22 -2.11
N LYS A 417 14.02 -9.15 -2.89
CA LYS A 417 13.27 -8.97 -4.13
C LYS A 417 14.22 -8.92 -5.31
N VAL A 418 13.95 -9.76 -6.31
CA VAL A 418 14.65 -9.79 -7.60
C VAL A 418 13.63 -9.45 -8.69
N ILE A 419 13.93 -8.50 -9.55
CA ILE A 419 13.10 -8.08 -10.69
C ILE A 419 13.97 -7.98 -11.94
N ALA A 420 13.39 -8.13 -13.13
CA ALA A 420 14.08 -7.77 -14.37
C ALA A 420 14.51 -6.29 -14.35
N GLU A 421 15.69 -6.02 -14.88
CA GLU A 421 16.15 -4.64 -15.10
C GLU A 421 15.47 -3.97 -16.30
#